data_AF-K1SPF0-F1
#
_entry.id   AF-K1SPF0-F1
#
_cell.length_a   1.000
_cell.length_b   1.000
_cell.length_c   1.000
_cell.angle_alpha   90.00
_cell.angle_beta   90.00
_cell.angle_gamma   90.00
#
_symmetry.space_group_name_H-M   'P 1'
#
loop_
_entity.id
_entity.type
_entity.pdbx_description
1 polymer ?
#
loop_
_entity_poly.entity_id
_entity_poly.type
_entity_poly.pdbx_seq_one_letter_code
_entity_poly.pdbx_strand_id
1 'polypeptide(L)'
;MKERPIFPLLVSMALPMVLSMTVNALYNIVDSFFVAQISEQAMTALSLVYPVQNMINAIAIGFGVGINALIALYSGAEDRCHADTAATHGLVFSILHGLIAAVVCIAMMPGFLRLFTGNEAVIALGVRYSSIAFFFAPVIMAGLCFEKLFQAVGRMNETMAALL
;
A
#
# COMPACT_ATOMS: atom_id res chain seq x y z
N MET A 1 9.71 -12.57 24.94
CA MET A 1 8.49 -12.82 24.13
C MET A 1 7.94 -14.24 24.30
N LYS A 2 8.78 -15.27 24.53
CA LYS A 2 8.35 -16.68 24.69
C LYS A 2 7.48 -17.03 25.93
N GLU A 3 7.26 -16.12 26.89
CA GLU A 3 6.52 -16.43 28.14
C GLU A 3 5.31 -15.51 28.45
N ARG A 4 4.88 -14.65 27.52
CA ARG A 4 3.70 -13.81 27.77
C ARG A 4 2.40 -14.56 27.44
N PRO A 5 1.32 -14.40 28.23
CA PRO A 5 0.03 -14.95 27.88
C PRO A 5 -0.43 -14.43 26.51
N ILE A 6 -1.05 -15.31 25.72
CA ILE A 6 -1.37 -15.06 24.30
C ILE A 6 -2.24 -13.82 24.13
N PHE A 7 -3.26 -13.63 24.98
CA PHE A 7 -4.21 -12.52 24.88
C PHE A 7 -3.56 -11.13 25.03
N PRO A 8 -2.82 -10.81 26.11
CA PRO A 8 -2.16 -9.50 26.24
C PRO A 8 -1.08 -9.26 25.18
N LEU A 9 -0.41 -10.32 24.68
CA LEU A 9 0.52 -10.18 23.56
C LEU A 9 -0.21 -9.76 22.27
N LEU A 10 -1.28 -10.47 21.92
CA LEU A 10 -2.12 -10.14 20.76
C LEU A 10 -2.67 -8.72 20.84
N VAL A 11 -3.23 -8.32 21.98
CA VAL A 11 -3.78 -6.97 22.17
C VAL A 11 -2.68 -5.91 22.01
N SER A 12 -1.49 -6.13 22.55
CA SER A 12 -0.36 -5.20 22.41
C SER A 12 0.15 -5.04 20.98
N MET A 13 -0.01 -6.06 20.14
CA MET A 13 0.37 -6.03 18.72
C MET A 13 -0.76 -5.49 17.83
N ALA A 14 -2.02 -5.77 18.16
CA ALA A 14 -3.18 -5.37 17.37
C ALA A 14 -3.54 -3.89 17.54
N LEU A 15 -3.40 -3.33 18.74
CA LEU A 15 -3.74 -1.92 19.03
C LEU A 15 -3.02 -0.93 18.09
N PRO A 16 -1.68 -0.99 17.94
CA PRO A 16 -0.96 -0.10 17.02
C PRO A 16 -1.41 -0.23 15.57
N MET A 17 -1.69 -1.46 15.12
CA MET A 17 -2.20 -1.75 13.77
C MET A 17 -3.56 -1.13 13.53
N VAL A 18 -4.51 -1.33 14.44
CA VAL A 18 -5.86 -0.76 14.33
C VAL A 18 -5.80 0.77 14.29
N LEU A 19 -4.96 1.38 15.12
CA LEU A 19 -4.78 2.83 15.12
C LEU A 19 -4.22 3.32 13.78
N SER A 20 -3.19 2.65 13.25
CA SER A 20 -2.60 2.98 11.96
C SER A 20 -3.62 2.87 10.80
N MET A 21 -4.40 1.79 10.76
CA MET A 21 -5.47 1.63 9.76
C MET A 21 -6.55 2.71 9.89
N THR A 22 -6.87 3.11 11.13
CA THR A 22 -7.84 4.19 11.39
C THR A 22 -7.33 5.53 10.87
N VAL A 23 -6.06 5.88 11.12
CA VAL A 23 -5.43 7.10 10.60
C VAL A 23 -5.41 7.09 9.07
N ASN A 24 -5.05 5.95 8.46
CA ASN A 24 -5.07 5.81 7.00
C ASN A 24 -6.47 6.00 6.41
N ALA A 25 -7.51 5.43 7.04
CA ALA A 25 -8.89 5.62 6.60
C ALA A 25 -9.34 7.08 6.71
N LEU A 26 -8.99 7.77 7.80
CA LEU A 26 -9.26 9.20 7.97
C LEU A 26 -8.56 10.04 6.89
N TYR A 27 -7.31 9.71 6.56
CA TYR A 27 -6.58 10.38 5.48
C TYR A 27 -7.30 10.25 4.13
N ASN A 28 -7.78 9.05 3.78
CA ASN A 28 -8.54 8.83 2.55
C ASN A 28 -9.86 9.62 2.50
N ILE A 29 -10.54 9.75 3.65
CA ILE A 29 -11.76 10.58 3.77
C ILE A 29 -11.42 12.05 3.54
N VAL A 30 -10.36 12.55 4.19
CA VAL A 30 -9.92 13.94 4.08
C VAL A 30 -9.48 14.27 2.65
N ASP A 31 -8.70 13.40 2.01
CA ASP A 31 -8.30 13.54 0.60
C ASP A 31 -9.51 13.64 -0.33
N SER A 32 -10.43 12.69 -0.22
CA SER A 32 -11.67 12.68 -1.02
C SER A 32 -12.52 13.93 -0.78
N PHE A 33 -12.58 14.41 0.47
CA PHE A 33 -13.31 15.63 0.82
C PHE A 33 -12.71 16.87 0.16
N PHE A 34 -11.38 17.03 0.19
CA PHE A 34 -10.72 18.14 -0.47
C PHE A 34 -10.89 18.09 -1.99
N VAL A 35 -10.82 16.90 -2.60
CA VAL A 35 -11.07 16.73 -4.04
C VAL A 35 -12.52 17.10 -4.41
N ALA A 36 -13.49 16.72 -3.58
CA ALA A 36 -14.90 17.07 -3.79
C ALA A 36 -15.15 18.59 -3.74
N GLN A 37 -14.36 19.34 -2.97
CA GLN A 37 -14.46 20.81 -2.92
C GLN A 37 -13.86 21.52 -4.14
N ILE A 38 -12.97 20.87 -4.90
CA ILE A 38 -12.35 21.47 -6.09
C ILE A 38 -13.36 21.58 -7.24
N SER A 39 -14.00 20.46 -7.61
CA SER A 39 -15.12 20.43 -8.56
C SER A 39 -15.77 19.05 -8.62
N GLU A 40 -17.03 19.00 -9.06
CA GLU A 40 -17.76 17.75 -9.33
C GLU A 40 -17.04 16.87 -10.38
N GLN A 41 -16.40 17.50 -11.37
CA GLN A 41 -15.61 16.80 -12.40
C GLN A 41 -14.36 16.14 -11.81
N ALA A 42 -13.69 16.79 -10.85
CA ALA A 42 -12.54 16.22 -10.15
C ALA A 42 -12.94 15.01 -9.30
N MET A 43 -14.08 15.09 -8.59
CA MET A 43 -14.60 13.97 -7.81
C MET A 43 -14.99 12.78 -8.69
N THR A 44 -15.60 13.06 -9.84
CA THR A 44 -15.92 12.02 -10.84
C THR A 44 -14.65 11.36 -11.36
N ALA A 45 -13.64 12.15 -11.72
CA ALA A 45 -12.35 11.65 -12.18
C ALA A 45 -11.66 10.75 -11.13
N LEU A 46 -11.62 11.20 -9.86
CA LEU A 46 -11.09 10.42 -8.74
C LEU A 46 -11.82 9.07 -8.59
N SER A 47 -13.15 9.10 -8.62
CA SER A 47 -13.98 7.90 -8.48
C SER A 47 -13.74 6.88 -9.60
N LEU A 48 -13.45 7.35 -10.83
CA LEU A 48 -13.10 6.49 -11.96
C LEU A 48 -11.68 5.91 -11.86
N VAL A 49 -10.73 6.64 -11.25
CA VAL A 49 -9.35 6.15 -11.03
C VAL A 49 -9.29 5.15 -9.87
N TYR A 50 -10.15 5.30 -8.87
CA TYR A 50 -10.11 4.53 -7.63
C TYR A 50 -10.07 3.00 -7.78
N PRO A 51 -10.83 2.36 -8.70
CA PRO A 51 -10.75 0.90 -8.91
C PRO A 51 -9.34 0.43 -9.32
N VAL A 52 -8.66 1.19 -10.17
CA VAL A 52 -7.30 0.87 -10.62
C VAL A 52 -6.32 1.05 -9.45
N GLN A 53 -6.47 2.11 -8.66
CA GLN A 53 -5.67 2.33 -7.46
C GLN A 53 -5.85 1.21 -6.45
N ASN A 54 -7.09 0.76 -6.23
CA ASN A 54 -7.39 -0.36 -5.35
C ASN A 54 -6.78 -1.68 -5.84
N MET A 55 -6.77 -1.91 -7.16
CA MET A 55 -6.10 -3.06 -7.76
C MET A 55 -4.59 -3.06 -7.48
N ILE A 56 -3.92 -1.91 -7.66
CA ILE A 56 -2.49 -1.75 -7.38
C ILE A 56 -2.21 -2.05 -5.90
N ASN A 57 -3.03 -1.52 -4.99
CA ASN A 57 -2.91 -1.77 -3.56
C ASN A 57 -3.13 -3.24 -3.21
N ALA A 58 -4.11 -3.91 -3.81
CA ALA A 58 -4.37 -5.33 -3.57
C ALA A 58 -3.17 -6.20 -3.97
N ILE A 59 -2.56 -5.92 -5.12
CA ILE A 59 -1.34 -6.61 -5.57
C ILE A 59 -0.18 -6.33 -4.60
N ALA A 60 0.02 -5.08 -4.20
CA ALA A 60 1.07 -4.70 -3.25
C ALA A 60 0.93 -5.44 -1.91
N ILE A 61 -0.28 -5.50 -1.37
CA ILE A 61 -0.58 -6.21 -0.13
C ILE A 61 -0.32 -7.71 -0.31
N GLY A 62 -0.72 -8.31 -1.44
CA GLY A 62 -0.47 -9.72 -1.74
C GLY A 62 1.03 -10.07 -1.70
N PHE A 63 1.87 -9.27 -2.37
CA PHE A 63 3.33 -9.43 -2.30
C PHE A 63 3.88 -9.23 -0.88
N GLY A 64 3.42 -8.19 -0.19
CA GLY A 64 3.84 -7.90 1.18
C GLY A 64 3.51 -9.02 2.16
N VAL A 65 2.33 -9.64 2.04
CA VAL A 65 1.93 -10.80 2.84
C VAL A 65 2.79 -12.03 2.52
N GLY A 66 3.11 -12.27 1.25
CA GLY A 66 4.02 -13.36 0.86
C GLY A 66 5.42 -13.22 1.45
N ILE A 67 5.99 -12.01 1.40
CA ILE A 67 7.29 -11.69 1.99
C ILE A 67 7.24 -11.84 3.52
N ASN A 68 6.18 -11.32 4.16
CA ASN A 68 5.96 -11.44 5.60
C ASN A 68 5.97 -12.90 6.07
N ALA A 69 5.23 -13.77 5.38
CA ALA A 69 5.14 -15.19 5.73
C ALA A 69 6.51 -15.89 5.66
N LEU A 70 7.30 -15.59 4.62
CA LEU A 70 8.63 -16.17 4.44
C LEU A 70 9.62 -15.70 5.52
N ILE A 71 9.61 -14.40 5.85
CA ILE A 71 10.44 -13.83 6.91
C ILE A 71 10.05 -14.40 8.29
N ALA A 72 8.75 -14.49 8.58
CA ALA A 72 8.25 -15.04 9.83
C ALA A 72 8.63 -16.51 10.00
N LEU A 73 8.57 -17.30 8.92
CA LEU A 73 8.99 -18.71 8.91
C LEU A 73 10.48 -18.86 9.24
N TYR A 74 11.36 -18.18 8.52
CA TYR A 74 12.81 -18.28 8.74
C TYR A 74 13.23 -17.70 10.11
N SER A 75 12.61 -16.59 10.53
CA SER A 75 12.84 -16.01 11.85
C SER A 75 12.41 -16.96 12.97
N GLY A 76 11.30 -17.67 12.80
CA GLY A 76 10.82 -18.69 13.74
C GLY A 76 11.72 -19.92 13.80
N ALA A 77 12.38 -20.26 12.69
CA ALA A 77 13.37 -21.35 12.61
C ALA A 77 14.78 -20.94 13.09
N GLU A 78 14.95 -19.71 13.61
CA GLU A 78 16.25 -19.11 13.96
C GLU A 78 17.26 -19.02 12.79
N ASP A 79 16.77 -19.15 11.54
CA ASP A 79 17.57 -19.03 10.32
C ASP A 79 17.65 -17.57 9.84
N ARG A 80 18.57 -16.82 10.45
CA ARG A 80 18.75 -15.39 10.17
C ARG A 80 19.24 -15.11 8.76
N CYS A 81 20.04 -16.00 8.18
CA CYS A 81 20.60 -15.79 6.84
C CYS A 81 19.50 -15.79 5.78
N HIS A 82 18.59 -16.77 5.85
CA HIS A 82 17.46 -16.82 4.92
C HIS A 82 16.41 -15.74 5.21
N ALA A 83 16.21 -15.35 6.47
CA ALA A 83 15.34 -14.23 6.82
C ALA A 83 15.84 -12.89 6.23
N ASP A 84 17.13 -12.59 6.35
CA ASP A 84 17.73 -11.37 5.80
C ASP A 84 17.72 -11.38 4.26
N THR A 85 17.95 -12.55 3.66
CA THR A 85 17.86 -12.72 2.20
C THR A 85 16.43 -12.50 1.72
N ALA A 86 15.43 -13.07 2.39
CA ALA A 86 14.02 -12.89 2.07
C ALA A 86 13.58 -11.42 2.21
N ALA A 87 14.05 -10.73 3.26
CA ALA A 87 13.83 -9.29 3.44
C ALA A 87 14.42 -8.46 2.30
N THR A 88 15.69 -8.70 1.96
CA THR A 88 16.41 -7.93 0.93
C THR A 88 15.79 -8.16 -0.45
N HIS A 89 15.58 -9.42 -0.83
CA HIS A 89 14.95 -9.77 -2.10
C HIS A 89 13.49 -9.29 -2.16
N GLY A 90 12.76 -9.39 -1.04
CA GLY A 90 11.38 -8.91 -0.93
C GLY A 90 11.29 -7.41 -1.21
N LEU A 91 12.20 -6.60 -0.65
CA LEU A 91 12.24 -5.16 -0.89
C LEU A 91 12.57 -4.82 -2.35
N VAL A 92 13.59 -5.48 -2.92
CA VAL A 92 13.98 -5.29 -4.33
C VAL A 92 12.83 -5.65 -5.26
N PHE A 93 12.16 -6.78 -5.03
CA PHE A 93 11.00 -7.18 -5.81
C PHE A 93 9.82 -6.24 -5.62
N SER A 94 9.60 -5.70 -4.41
CA SER A 94 8.51 -4.74 -4.17
C SER A 94 8.72 -3.45 -4.95
N ILE A 95 9.94 -2.92 -4.99
CA ILE A 95 10.28 -1.74 -5.78
C ILE A 95 10.14 -2.03 -7.28
N LEU A 96 10.64 -3.18 -7.74
CA LEU A 96 10.56 -3.58 -9.14
C LEU A 96 9.11 -3.75 -9.61
N HIS A 97 8.27 -4.41 -8.82
CA HIS A 97 6.84 -4.53 -9.10
C HIS A 97 6.14 -3.17 -9.07
N GLY A 98 6.49 -2.29 -8.12
CA GLY A 98 5.95 -0.94 -8.07
C GLY A 98 6.29 -0.10 -9.29
N LEU A 99 7.51 -0.25 -9.82
CA LEU A 99 7.93 0.43 -11.05
C LEU A 99 7.17 -0.09 -12.27
N ILE A 100 7.01 -1.41 -12.39
CA ILE A 100 6.23 -2.03 -13.46
C ILE A 100 4.76 -1.58 -13.36
N ALA A 101 4.17 -1.62 -12.17
CA ALA A 101 2.80 -1.20 -11.93
C ALA A 101 2.60 0.28 -12.29
N ALA A 102 3.54 1.16 -11.90
CA ALA A 102 3.48 2.57 -12.26
C ALA A 102 3.45 2.76 -13.78
N VAL A 103 4.38 2.16 -14.52
CA VAL A 103 4.46 2.30 -15.97
C VAL A 103 3.20 1.76 -16.66
N VAL A 104 2.77 0.55 -16.30
CA VAL A 104 1.61 -0.12 -16.91
C VAL A 104 0.32 0.65 -16.62
N CYS A 105 0.09 1.04 -15.37
CA CYS A 105 -1.15 1.71 -14.98
C CYS A 105 -1.24 3.13 -15.52
N ILE A 106 -0.13 3.87 -15.57
CA ILE A 106 -0.10 5.21 -16.19
C ILE A 106 -0.36 5.11 -17.70
N ALA A 107 0.28 4.18 -18.40
CA ALA A 107 0.09 3.99 -19.83
C ALA A 107 -1.34 3.56 -20.20
N MET A 108 -1.96 2.72 -19.37
CA MET A 108 -3.31 2.19 -19.61
C MET A 108 -4.43 3.18 -19.22
N MET A 109 -4.17 4.12 -18.31
CA MET A 109 -5.22 4.96 -17.73
C MET A 109 -6.02 5.79 -18.75
N PRO A 110 -5.43 6.45 -19.76
CA PRO A 110 -6.21 7.22 -20.73
C PRO A 110 -7.22 6.35 -21.49
N GLY A 111 -6.82 5.12 -21.85
CA GLY A 111 -7.69 4.14 -22.49
C GLY A 111 -8.78 3.64 -21.55
N PHE A 112 -8.40 3.33 -20.30
CA PHE A 112 -9.33 2.89 -19.26
C PHE A 112 -10.42 3.94 -19.00
N LEU A 113 -10.07 5.21 -18.79
CA LEU A 113 -11.03 6.28 -18.50
C LEU A 113 -12.01 6.50 -19.67
N ARG A 114 -11.53 6.39 -20.91
CA ARG A 114 -12.38 6.50 -22.12
C ARG A 114 -13.42 5.39 -22.25
N LEU A 115 -13.26 4.26 -21.56
CA LEU A 115 -14.29 3.21 -21.51
C LEU A 115 -15.46 3.58 -20.60
N PHE A 116 -15.27 4.47 -19.63
CA PHE A 116 -16.30 4.82 -18.64
C PHE A 116 -16.92 6.21 -18.86
N THR A 117 -16.21 7.12 -19.54
CA THR A 117 -16.73 8.46 -19.82
C THR A 117 -16.26 8.99 -21.16
N GLY A 118 -17.12 9.75 -21.84
CA GLY A 118 -16.79 10.51 -23.05
C GLY A 118 -16.42 11.98 -22.77
N ASN A 119 -16.41 12.41 -21.50
CA ASN A 119 -16.10 13.80 -21.15
C ASN A 119 -14.57 14.01 -21.07
N GLU A 120 -14.01 14.69 -22.07
CA GLU A 120 -12.57 14.96 -22.17
C GLU A 120 -12.00 15.75 -20.97
N ALA A 121 -12.78 16.63 -20.32
CA ALA A 121 -12.32 17.34 -19.13
C ALA A 121 -12.13 16.39 -17.93
N VAL A 122 -13.04 15.43 -17.74
CA VAL A 122 -12.95 14.40 -16.70
C VAL A 122 -11.79 13.45 -16.99
N ILE A 123 -11.59 13.07 -18.26
CA ILE A 123 -10.46 12.23 -18.67
C ILE A 123 -9.14 12.94 -18.39
N ALA A 124 -8.99 14.21 -18.77
CA ALA A 124 -7.77 14.98 -18.53
C ALA A 124 -7.46 15.11 -17.03
N LEU A 125 -8.46 15.36 -16.20
CA LEU A 125 -8.32 15.38 -14.74
C LEU A 125 -7.91 14.02 -14.19
N GLY A 126 -8.55 12.94 -14.65
CA GLY A 126 -8.26 11.57 -14.21
C GLY A 126 -6.86 11.10 -14.60
N VAL A 127 -6.41 11.40 -15.83
CA VAL A 127 -5.05 11.11 -16.29
C VAL A 127 -4.03 11.91 -15.48
N ARG A 128 -4.28 13.19 -15.20
CA ARG A 128 -3.37 14.00 -14.39
C ARG A 128 -3.27 13.47 -12.96
N TYR A 129 -4.40 13.17 -12.33
CA TYR A 129 -4.44 12.62 -10.96
C TYR A 129 -3.71 11.27 -10.89
N SER A 130 -4.10 10.31 -11.74
CA SER A 130 -3.52 8.97 -11.77
C SER A 130 -2.03 8.97 -12.11
N SER A 131 -1.57 9.83 -13.02
CA SER A 131 -0.14 9.92 -13.36
C SER A 131 0.68 10.33 -12.16
N ILE A 132 0.20 11.31 -11.38
CA ILE A 132 0.86 11.75 -10.15
C ILE A 132 0.77 10.65 -9.09
N ALA A 133 -0.41 10.10 -8.83
CA ALA A 133 -0.62 9.09 -7.79
C ALA A 133 0.19 7.82 -8.05
N PHE A 134 0.17 7.31 -9.28
CA PHE A 134 0.82 6.05 -9.64
C PHE A 134 2.33 6.20 -9.83
N PHE A 135 2.83 7.40 -10.09
CA PHE A 135 4.27 7.66 -10.06
C PHE A 135 4.88 7.35 -8.69
N PHE A 136 4.13 7.54 -7.60
CA PHE A 136 4.54 7.17 -6.25
C PHE A 136 4.30 5.70 -5.89
N ALA A 137 3.76 4.87 -6.80
CA ALA A 137 3.52 3.45 -6.53
C ALA A 137 4.77 2.67 -6.05
N PRO A 138 6.00 2.88 -6.57
CA PRO A 138 7.19 2.20 -6.05
C PRO A 138 7.49 2.55 -4.59
N VAL A 139 7.27 3.81 -4.21
CA VAL A 139 7.47 4.29 -2.83
C VAL A 139 6.43 3.69 -1.90
N ILE A 140 5.17 3.66 -2.33
CA ILE A 140 4.06 3.05 -1.57
C ILE A 140 4.30 1.56 -1.38
N MET A 141 4.69 0.82 -2.44
CA MET A 141 4.98 -0.60 -2.36
C MET A 141 6.20 -0.90 -1.46
N ALA A 142 7.25 -0.09 -1.52
CA ALA A 142 8.39 -0.21 -0.62
C ALA A 142 7.96 0.03 0.84
N GLY A 143 7.15 1.06 1.10
CA GLY A 143 6.60 1.36 2.43
C GLY A 143 5.78 0.21 2.99
N LEU A 144 4.89 -0.38 2.17
CA LEU A 144 4.12 -1.57 2.54
C LEU A 144 5.03 -2.77 2.82
N CYS A 145 6.10 -2.96 2.05
CA CYS A 145 7.07 -4.02 2.31
C CYS A 145 7.77 -3.83 3.66
N PHE A 146 8.19 -2.60 3.99
CA PHE A 146 8.77 -2.28 5.30
C PHE A 146 7.78 -2.52 6.44
N GLU A 147 6.53 -2.08 6.27
CA GLU A 147 5.46 -2.33 7.23
C GLU A 147 5.32 -3.83 7.52
N LYS A 148 5.26 -4.65 6.48
CA LYS A 148 5.13 -6.10 6.57
C LYS A 148 6.37 -6.78 7.15
N LEU A 149 7.56 -6.24 6.92
CA LEU A 149 8.80 -6.73 7.51
C LEU A 149 8.82 -6.51 9.03
N PHE A 150 8.49 -5.31 9.51
CA PHE A 150 8.41 -5.03 10.94
C PHE A 150 7.32 -5.85 11.64
N GLN A 151 6.19 -6.09 10.94
CA GLN A 151 5.14 -7.00 11.41
C GLN A 151 5.66 -8.44 11.56
N ALA A 152 6.46 -8.93 10.63
CA ALA A 152 7.00 -10.31 10.66
C ALA A 152 7.90 -10.56 11.88
N VAL A 153 8.66 -9.54 12.31
CA VAL A 153 9.59 -9.63 13.45
C VAL A 153 8.93 -9.19 14.78
N GLY A 154 7.65 -8.79 14.75
CA GLY A 154 6.90 -8.38 15.94
C GLY A 154 7.24 -6.97 16.46
N ARG A 155 7.88 -6.13 15.64
CA ARG A 155 8.26 -4.74 15.94
C ARG A 155 7.15 -3.76 15.54
N MET A 156 5.95 -3.98 16.10
CA MET A 156 4.73 -3.25 15.74
C MET A 156 4.78 -1.74 16.05
N ASN A 157 5.53 -1.34 17.08
CA ASN A 157 5.68 0.08 17.43
C ASN A 157 6.53 0.83 16.38
N GLU A 158 7.55 0.18 15.81
CA GLU A 158 8.36 0.75 14.74
C GLU A 158 7.54 0.83 13.43
N THR A 159 6.63 -0.13 13.21
CA THR A 159 5.67 -0.09 12.10
C THR A 159 4.78 1.15 12.17
N MET A 160 4.22 1.43 13.34
CA MET A 160 3.34 2.58 13.55
C MET A 160 4.09 3.91 13.44
N ALA A 161 5.31 3.99 13.96
CA ALA A 161 6.13 5.19 13.87
C ALA A 161 6.59 5.48 12.43
N ALA A 162 6.83 4.45 11.61
CA ALA A 162 7.19 4.62 10.20
C ALA A 162 6.03 5.07 9.29
N LEU A 163 4.79 4.92 9.77
CA LEU A 163 3.57 5.31 9.05
C LEU A 163 3.05 6.71 9.41
N LEU A 164 3.57 7.31 10.48
CA LEU A 164 3.29 8.70 10.91
C LEU A 164 4.26 9.68 10.24
#